data_AF-A0A1B9GHU8-F1
#
_entry.id   AF-A0A1B9GHU8-F1
#
_cell.length_a   1.000
_cell.length_b   1.000
_cell.length_c   1.000
_cell.angle_alpha   90.00
_cell.angle_beta   90.00
_cell.angle_gamma   90.00
#
_symmetry.space_group_name_H-M   'P 1'
#
loop_
_entity.id
_entity.type
_entity.pdbx_description
1 polymer ?
#
loop_
_entity_poly.entity_id
_entity_poly.type
_entity_poly.pdbx_seq_one_letter_code
_entity_poly.pdbx_strand_id
1 'polypeptide(L)'
;MFAPLAPLLPFLASTSFGVQAVALAGGKARLSPREDGQYGIAYSRIHPKGDESLCLTVQGGEPKAGDVVHISQCFGDGDPYESAQTWSIPTLDDNAEIKLSSSQNQDLCLSSG
;
A
#
# COMPACT_ATOMS: atom_id res chain seq x y z
N MET A 1 -33.13 -53.48 -9.93
CA MET A 1 -32.35 -53.86 -8.74
C MET A 1 -30.87 -53.89 -9.14
N PHE A 2 -30.01 -53.41 -8.23
CA PHE A 2 -28.54 -53.34 -8.25
C PHE A 2 -27.82 -52.23 -9.06
N ALA A 3 -27.42 -51.19 -8.32
CA ALA A 3 -26.12 -50.50 -8.41
C ALA A 3 -25.01 -51.40 -7.79
N PRO A 4 -23.74 -50.99 -7.58
CA PRO A 4 -23.00 -49.75 -7.92
C PRO A 4 -21.56 -49.98 -8.45
N LEU A 5 -20.81 -48.92 -8.81
CA LEU A 5 -19.39 -48.73 -8.44
C LEU A 5 -18.87 -47.37 -8.92
N ALA A 6 -18.42 -46.55 -7.97
CA ALA A 6 -17.74 -45.28 -8.17
C ALA A 6 -16.27 -45.48 -8.60
N PRO A 7 -15.66 -44.46 -9.23
CA PRO A 7 -14.33 -44.07 -8.76
C PRO A 7 -14.08 -42.55 -8.71
N LEU A 8 -13.58 -42.14 -7.55
CA LEU A 8 -12.39 -41.30 -7.32
C LEU A 8 -12.23 -39.99 -8.11
N LEU A 9 -12.39 -38.89 -7.36
CA LEU A 9 -11.91 -37.54 -7.64
C LEU A 9 -10.41 -37.51 -7.98
N PRO A 10 -9.99 -36.53 -8.80
CA PRO A 10 -8.81 -35.76 -8.48
C PRO A 10 -9.15 -34.28 -8.27
N PHE A 11 -8.62 -33.76 -7.16
CA PHE A 11 -8.44 -32.35 -6.86
C PHE A 11 -7.83 -31.62 -8.07
N LEU A 12 -8.53 -30.61 -8.60
CA LEU A 12 -7.91 -29.60 -9.45
C LEU A 12 -7.71 -28.35 -8.61
N ALA A 13 -6.44 -28.11 -8.34
CA ALA A 13 -5.92 -26.98 -7.58
C ALA A 13 -6.48 -25.66 -8.11
N SER A 14 -7.00 -24.85 -7.19
CA SER A 14 -7.31 -23.44 -7.44
C SER A 14 -5.99 -22.75 -7.78
N THR A 15 -5.77 -22.47 -9.06
CA THR A 15 -4.61 -21.71 -9.51
C THR A 15 -4.83 -20.27 -9.06
N SER A 16 -4.07 -19.88 -8.04
CA SER A 16 -3.87 -18.49 -7.69
C SER A 16 -3.45 -17.73 -8.94
N PHE A 17 -4.29 -16.78 -9.39
CA PHE A 17 -3.89 -15.82 -10.40
C PHE A 17 -2.89 -14.87 -9.74
N GLY A 18 -1.60 -15.18 -9.87
CA GLY A 18 -0.53 -14.30 -9.48
C GLY A 18 -0.67 -12.98 -10.24
N VAL A 19 -0.86 -11.89 -9.50
CA VAL A 19 -0.81 -10.53 -10.06
C VAL A 19 0.66 -10.27 -10.44
N GLN A 20 0.95 -10.31 -11.74
CA GLN A 20 2.24 -9.86 -12.26
C GLN A 20 2.31 -8.34 -12.12
N ALA A 21 3.29 -7.84 -11.37
CA ALA A 21 3.63 -6.44 -11.35
C ALA A 21 4.24 -6.06 -12.71
N VAL A 22 3.47 -5.35 -13.53
CA VAL A 22 3.96 -4.74 -14.77
C VAL A 22 4.49 -3.36 -14.42
N ALA A 23 5.78 -3.13 -14.65
CA ALA A 23 6.41 -1.83 -14.48
C ALA A 23 5.79 -0.82 -15.47
N LEU A 24 5.06 0.17 -14.94
CA LEU A 24 4.62 1.32 -15.73
C LEU A 24 5.69 2.40 -15.70
N ALA A 25 6.39 2.50 -16.83
CA ALA A 25 7.34 3.54 -17.12
C ALA A 25 6.76 4.95 -16.92
N GLY A 26 7.62 5.85 -16.43
CA GLY A 26 7.56 7.29 -16.77
C GLY A 26 6.52 8.12 -16.03
N GLY A 27 6.92 8.71 -14.92
CA GLY A 27 6.26 9.85 -14.30
C GLY A 27 7.12 10.39 -13.18
N LYS A 28 7.96 11.39 -13.46
CA LYS A 28 8.80 12.03 -12.45
C LYS A 28 7.92 12.74 -11.43
N ALA A 29 7.69 12.13 -10.26
CA ALA A 29 7.29 12.89 -9.09
C ALA A 29 8.47 13.81 -8.73
N ARG A 30 8.34 15.12 -8.97
CA ARG A 30 9.32 16.11 -8.50
C ARG A 30 9.02 16.41 -7.03
N LEU A 31 9.70 15.72 -6.14
CA LEU A 31 9.89 16.18 -4.76
C LEU A 31 11.07 17.17 -4.79
N SER A 32 10.85 18.44 -4.42
CA SER A 32 11.95 19.39 -4.25
C SER A 32 12.71 19.06 -2.95
N PRO A 33 14.03 18.81 -3.00
CA PRO A 33 14.83 18.58 -1.80
C PRO A 33 14.91 19.86 -0.93
N ARG A 34 14.82 19.69 0.38
CA ARG A 34 15.22 20.72 1.36
C ARG A 34 16.75 20.66 1.46
N GLU A 35 17.43 21.79 1.29
CA GLU A 35 18.90 21.92 1.13
C GLU A 35 19.70 21.77 2.44
N ASP A 36 19.40 20.74 3.20
CA ASP A 36 20.05 20.42 4.45
C ASP A 36 20.22 18.90 4.43
N GLY A 37 21.47 18.43 4.32
CA GLY A 37 21.90 17.04 4.07
C GLY A 37 21.53 16.02 5.16
N GLN A 38 20.33 16.14 5.71
CA GLN A 38 19.63 15.16 6.50
C GLN A 38 18.79 14.33 5.52
N TYR A 39 18.96 13.01 5.48
CA TYR A 39 18.00 12.12 4.83
C TYR A 39 16.64 12.31 5.52
N GLY A 40 15.84 13.22 4.97
CA GLY A 40 14.61 13.69 5.58
C GLY A 40 13.51 12.67 5.39
N ILE A 41 12.72 12.43 6.43
CA ILE A 41 11.43 11.77 6.29
C ILE A 41 10.46 12.84 5.80
N ALA A 42 9.85 12.61 4.63
CA ALA A 42 8.73 13.40 4.15
C ALA A 42 7.43 12.71 4.55
N TYR A 43 6.46 13.47 5.05
CA TYR A 43 5.10 12.97 5.27
C TYR A 43 4.22 13.40 4.11
N SER A 44 3.56 12.45 3.46
CA SER A 44 2.70 12.76 2.33
C SER A 44 1.59 11.73 2.16
N ARG A 45 0.54 12.13 1.46
CA ARG A 45 -0.51 11.24 1.00
C ARG A 45 -0.05 10.56 -0.28
N ILE A 46 -0.44 9.30 -0.46
CA ILE A 46 -0.09 8.52 -1.65
C ILE A 46 -1.34 8.36 -2.50
N HIS A 47 -1.26 8.75 -3.77
CA HIS A 47 -2.38 8.83 -4.68
C HIS A 47 -2.20 7.86 -5.87
N PRO A 48 -3.27 7.25 -6.37
CA PRO A 48 -3.24 6.60 -7.68
C PRO A 48 -2.86 7.60 -8.78
N LYS A 49 -2.08 7.13 -9.77
CA LYS A 49 -1.71 7.97 -10.91
C LYS A 49 -2.96 8.39 -11.68
N GLY A 50 -3.19 9.69 -11.79
CA GLY A 50 -4.30 10.28 -12.55
C GLY A 50 -5.56 10.55 -11.72
N ASP A 51 -5.55 10.28 -10.42
CA ASP A 51 -6.67 10.63 -9.53
C ASP A 51 -6.15 11.10 -8.16
N GLU A 52 -6.04 12.41 -8.00
CA GLU A 52 -5.60 13.04 -6.75
C GLU A 52 -6.70 13.09 -5.68
N SER A 53 -7.95 12.72 -6.02
CA SER A 53 -9.06 12.67 -5.05
C SER A 53 -9.02 11.41 -4.18
N LEU A 54 -8.20 10.43 -4.55
CA LEU A 54 -8.06 9.14 -3.87
C LEU A 54 -6.71 9.01 -3.17
N CYS A 55 -6.75 8.41 -1.98
CA CYS A 55 -5.62 8.29 -1.07
C CYS A 55 -5.47 6.84 -0.56
N LEU A 56 -4.23 6.39 -0.43
CA LEU A 56 -3.88 5.15 0.28
C LEU A 56 -4.18 5.32 1.77
N THR A 57 -5.08 4.50 2.30
CA THR A 57 -5.73 4.68 3.60
C THR A 57 -5.63 3.42 4.44
N VAL A 58 -5.21 3.56 5.70
CA VAL A 58 -5.33 2.46 6.68
C VAL A 58 -6.77 2.39 7.19
N GLN A 59 -7.38 1.20 7.13
CA GLN A 59 -8.73 0.99 7.63
C GLN A 59 -8.80 1.18 9.15
N GLY A 60 -9.85 1.85 9.63
CA GLY A 60 -10.13 1.96 11.07
C GLY A 60 -9.52 3.18 11.76
N GLY A 61 -8.80 4.05 11.04
CA GLY A 61 -8.35 5.36 11.53
C GLY A 61 -7.07 5.30 12.38
N GLU A 62 -6.92 4.31 13.25
CA GLU A 62 -5.72 4.06 14.05
C GLU A 62 -5.02 2.77 13.58
N PRO A 63 -3.81 2.84 13.00
CA PRO A 63 -3.14 1.70 12.40
C PRO A 63 -2.66 0.68 13.43
N LYS A 64 -2.93 -0.59 13.15
CA LYS A 64 -2.45 -1.77 13.89
C LYS A 64 -1.85 -2.79 12.93
N ALA A 65 -1.01 -3.67 13.46
CA ALA A 65 -0.44 -4.75 12.67
C ALA A 65 -1.54 -5.68 12.14
N GLY A 66 -1.52 -5.92 10.83
CA GLY A 66 -2.52 -6.74 10.14
C GLY A 66 -3.74 -5.97 9.64
N ASP A 67 -3.83 -4.66 9.90
CA ASP A 67 -4.91 -3.85 9.34
C ASP A 67 -4.82 -3.77 7.82
N VAL A 68 -6.00 -3.72 7.20
CA VAL A 68 -6.12 -3.64 5.74
C VAL A 68 -5.87 -2.21 5.29
N VAL A 69 -5.07 -2.07 4.23
CA VAL A 69 -4.85 -0.81 3.53
C VAL A 69 -5.66 -0.81 2.23
N HIS A 70 -6.39 0.27 1.96
CA HIS A 70 -7.23 0.40 0.76
C HIS A 70 -7.11 1.80 0.15
N ILE A 71 -7.69 1.99 -1.04
CA ILE A 71 -7.80 3.30 -1.68
C ILE A 71 -9.17 3.88 -1.34
N SER A 72 -9.22 5.09 -0.77
CA SER A 72 -10.47 5.79 -0.44
C SER A 72 -10.39 7.28 -0.81
N GLN A 73 -11.50 8.02 -0.68
CA GLN A 73 -11.46 9.47 -0.86
C GLN A 73 -10.52 10.12 0.16
N CYS A 74 -9.73 11.07 -0.31
CA CYS A 74 -8.84 11.83 0.55
C CYS A 74 -9.65 12.63 1.57
N PHE A 75 -9.28 12.54 2.84
CA PHE A 75 -9.84 13.35 3.90
C PHE A 75 -9.40 14.82 3.73
N GLY A 76 -10.26 15.75 4.14
CA GLY A 76 -9.91 17.17 4.13
C GLY A 76 -8.86 17.50 5.19
N ASP A 77 -8.22 18.65 5.03
CA ASP A 77 -7.28 19.15 6.04
C ASP A 77 -8.02 19.38 7.37
N GLY A 78 -7.46 18.84 8.46
CA GLY A 78 -8.06 18.93 9.79
C GLY A 78 -9.14 17.89 10.09
N ASP A 79 -9.38 16.94 9.17
CA ASP A 79 -10.18 15.75 9.45
C ASP A 79 -9.51 14.90 10.55
N PRO A 80 -10.27 14.37 11.52
CA PRO A 80 -9.70 13.55 12.60
C PRO A 80 -8.98 12.28 12.12
N TYR A 81 -9.27 11.83 10.89
CA TYR A 81 -8.68 10.63 10.28
C TYR A 81 -7.67 10.94 9.18
N GLU A 82 -7.31 12.21 8.96
CA GLU A 82 -6.31 12.61 7.96
C GLU A 82 -4.97 11.84 8.13
N SER A 83 -4.58 11.59 9.37
CA SER A 83 -3.37 10.83 9.72
C SER A 83 -3.43 9.35 9.30
N ALA A 84 -4.62 8.80 9.04
CA ALA A 84 -4.79 7.44 8.50
C ALA A 84 -4.43 7.34 7.01
N GLN A 85 -4.28 8.49 6.33
CA GLN A 85 -3.93 8.60 4.91
C GLN A 85 -2.53 9.18 4.69
N THR A 86 -1.81 9.48 5.77
CA THR A 86 -0.49 10.11 5.72
C THR A 86 0.60 9.07 5.97
N TRP A 87 1.60 9.06 5.08
CA TRP A 87 2.67 8.07 5.05
C TRP A 87 4.03 8.75 5.16
N SER A 88 4.91 8.12 5.93
CA SER A 88 6.33 8.44 6.00
C SER A 88 7.04 7.88 4.76
N ILE A 89 7.53 8.77 3.91
CA ILE A 89 8.27 8.47 2.70
C ILE A 89 9.74 8.88 2.94
N PRO A 90 10.67 7.92 3.04
CA PRO A 90 12.08 8.25 3.22
C PRO A 90 12.62 8.93 1.95
N THR A 91 13.44 9.97 2.13
CA THR A 91 14.29 10.48 1.06
C THR A 91 15.44 9.50 0.88
N LEU A 92 15.59 8.94 -0.32
CA LEU A 92 16.55 7.87 -0.60
C LEU A 92 17.52 8.27 -1.70
N ASP A 93 18.74 7.74 -1.59
CA ASP A 93 19.68 7.66 -2.70
C ASP A 93 19.27 6.55 -3.68
N ASP A 94 19.78 6.62 -4.90
CA ASP A 94 19.49 5.65 -5.96
C ASP A 94 19.75 4.20 -5.47
N ASN A 95 18.71 3.34 -5.58
CA ASN A 95 18.69 1.90 -5.26
C ASN A 95 18.44 1.46 -3.81
N ALA A 96 18.00 2.35 -2.91
CA ALA A 96 17.61 1.93 -1.57
C ALA A 96 16.18 1.36 -1.50
N GLU A 97 15.96 0.40 -0.59
CA GLU A 97 14.63 -0.13 -0.28
C GLU A 97 13.74 0.94 0.37
N ILE A 98 12.49 1.06 -0.10
CA ILE A 98 11.54 2.05 0.42
C ILE A 98 10.64 1.38 1.47
N LYS A 99 10.85 1.74 2.74
CA LYS A 99 9.90 1.44 3.81
C LYS A 99 8.86 2.56 3.90
N LEU A 100 7.63 2.27 3.49
CA LEU A 100 6.49 3.15 3.71
C LEU A 100 5.90 2.88 5.10
N SER A 101 6.14 3.78 6.04
CA SER A 101 5.62 3.68 7.41
C SER A 101 4.38 4.57 7.59
N SER A 102 3.49 4.20 8.51
CA SER A 102 2.40 5.09 8.91
C SER A 102 2.93 6.35 9.59
N SER A 103 2.31 7.50 9.36
CA SER A 103 2.64 8.72 10.12
C SER A 103 2.22 8.65 11.60
N GLN A 104 1.26 7.79 11.94
CA GLN A 104 0.76 7.64 13.32
C GLN A 104 1.64 6.69 14.14
N ASN A 105 2.25 5.71 13.49
CA ASN A 105 3.17 4.76 14.13
C ASN A 105 4.23 4.29 13.13
N GLN A 106 5.48 4.70 13.34
CA GLN A 106 6.58 4.39 12.42
C GLN A 106 7.04 2.92 12.46
N ASP A 107 6.65 2.16 13.49
CA ASP A 107 6.92 0.72 13.59
C ASP A 107 6.01 -0.09 12.66
N LEU A 108 4.87 0.48 12.26
CA LEU A 108 3.94 -0.13 11.31
C LEU A 108 4.28 0.32 9.89
N CYS A 109 4.40 -0.65 8.99
CA CYS A 109 4.75 -0.43 7.59
C CYS A 109 3.80 -1.13 6.64
N LEU A 110 3.69 -0.59 5.44
CA LEU A 110 2.98 -1.23 4.34
C LEU A 110 3.72 -2.51 3.95
N SER A 111 3.04 -3.64 4.04
CA SER A 111 3.54 -4.96 3.65
C SER A 111 2.54 -5.63 2.73
N SER A 112 3.02 -6.49 1.81
CA SER A 112 2.16 -7.34 0.98
C SER A 112 1.60 -8.55 1.71
N GLY A 113 2.00 -8.78 2.97
CA GLY A 113 1.72 -10.00 3.73
C GLY A 113 2.80 -11.06 3.52
#